data_AF-A0AAW1GYU6-F1
#
_entry.id   AF-A0AAW1GYU6-F1
#
_cell.length_a   1.000
_cell.length_b   1.000
_cell.length_c   1.000
_cell.angle_alpha   90.00
_cell.angle_beta   90.00
_cell.angle_gamma   90.00
#
_symmetry.space_group_name_H-M   'P 1'
#
loop_
_entity.id
_entity.type
_entity.pdbx_description
1 polymer ?
#
loop_
_entity_poly.entity_id
_entity_poly.type
_entity_poly.pdbx_seq_one_letter_code
_entity_poly.pdbx_strand_id
1 'polypeptide(L)'
;MDLQAMDRCNRIGQTKPVHVYRLATAQSVEGRILKRAFSKLKLEHVVIGKGQFKQERIMGDAMEEDLLALLRDEEDEEDKMIQRDISEEDLEKVLDRSYLVVTPSGEEDNNA
;
A
#
# COMPACT_ATOMS: atom_id res chain seq x y z
N MET A 1 -9.77 -1.78 10.07
CA MET A 1 -11.11 -2.20 9.58
C MET A 1 -10.99 -2.67 8.13
N ASP A 2 -10.38 -1.86 7.26
CA ASP A 2 -10.18 -2.19 5.84
C ASP A 2 -9.43 -3.50 5.59
N LEU A 3 -8.39 -3.79 6.38
CA LEU A 3 -7.60 -5.01 6.22
C LEU A 3 -8.46 -6.29 6.38
N GLN A 4 -9.34 -6.29 7.39
CA GLN A 4 -10.28 -7.39 7.63
C GLN A 4 -11.34 -7.51 6.54
N ALA A 5 -11.62 -6.44 5.79
CA ALA A 5 -12.49 -6.47 4.62
C ALA A 5 -11.74 -7.03 3.40
N MET A 6 -10.47 -6.67 3.21
CA MET A 6 -9.62 -7.21 2.14
C MET A 6 -9.42 -8.73 2.30
N ASP A 7 -9.26 -9.21 3.53
CA ASP A 7 -9.12 -10.65 3.86
C ASP A 7 -10.35 -11.49 3.48
N ARG A 8 -11.49 -10.87 3.14
CA ARG A 8 -12.67 -11.60 2.66
C ARG A 8 -12.44 -12.19 1.27
N CYS A 9 -11.75 -11.46 0.41
CA CYS A 9 -11.40 -11.90 -0.94
C CYS A 9 -10.00 -12.52 -0.97
N ASN A 10 -9.05 -11.97 -0.21
CA ASN A 10 -7.71 -12.51 -0.08
C ASN A 10 -7.65 -13.58 1.02
N ARG A 11 -8.23 -14.75 0.75
CA ARG A 11 -8.32 -15.85 1.72
C ARG A 11 -7.83 -17.18 1.13
N ILE A 12 -7.47 -18.11 2.01
CA ILE A 12 -7.15 -19.49 1.66
C ILE A 12 -8.25 -20.07 0.76
N GLY A 13 -7.86 -20.55 -0.42
CA GLY A 13 -8.77 -21.04 -1.46
C GLY A 13 -8.96 -20.08 -2.66
N GLN A 14 -8.47 -18.85 -2.57
CA GLN A 14 -8.45 -17.92 -3.70
C GLN A 14 -7.35 -18.31 -4.69
N THR A 15 -7.74 -18.57 -5.94
CA THR A 15 -6.82 -19.00 -7.02
C THR A 15 -6.47 -17.88 -8.00
N LYS A 16 -7.26 -16.81 -8.04
CA LYS A 16 -7.06 -15.66 -8.93
C LYS A 16 -6.40 -14.50 -8.19
N PRO A 17 -5.52 -13.72 -8.84
CA PRO A 17 -4.92 -12.54 -8.25
C PRO A 17 -5.99 -11.54 -7.77
N VAL A 18 -5.83 -11.02 -6.55
CA VAL A 18 -6.73 -10.04 -5.94
C VAL A 18 -6.11 -8.65 -6.07
N HIS A 19 -6.82 -7.74 -6.72
CA HIS A 19 -6.44 -6.34 -6.83
C HIS A 19 -7.47 -5.48 -6.09
N VAL A 20 -7.00 -4.59 -5.22
CA VAL A 20 -7.86 -3.78 -4.34
C VAL A 20 -7.69 -2.31 -4.67
N TYR A 21 -8.74 -1.69 -5.20
CA TYR A 21 -8.79 -0.25 -5.41
C TYR A 21 -9.40 0.45 -4.19
N ARG A 22 -8.70 1.44 -3.66
CA ARG A 22 -9.24 2.37 -2.65
C ARG A 22 -9.51 3.71 -3.34
N LEU A 23 -10.78 4.01 -3.56
CA LEU A 23 -11.21 5.29 -4.11
C LEU A 23 -11.24 6.34 -3.01
N ALA A 24 -10.74 7.53 -3.31
CA ALA A 24 -10.79 8.70 -2.44
C ALA A 24 -10.99 9.96 -3.28
N THR A 25 -11.66 10.96 -2.73
CA THR A 25 -11.94 12.23 -3.38
C THR A 25 -10.78 13.19 -3.14
N ALA A 26 -10.25 13.78 -4.21
CA ALA A 26 -9.22 14.81 -4.12
C ALA A 26 -9.74 16.05 -3.36
N GLN A 27 -8.84 16.79 -2.71
CA GLN A 27 -9.17 18.01 -1.95
C GLN A 27 -10.26 17.84 -0.89
N SER A 28 -10.43 16.63 -0.36
CA SER A 28 -11.41 16.32 0.68
C SER A 28 -10.75 15.89 1.98
N VAL A 29 -11.53 15.78 3.05
CA VAL A 29 -11.07 15.26 4.35
C VAL A 29 -10.57 13.81 4.23
N GLU A 30 -10.98 13.07 3.18
CA GLU A 30 -10.58 11.68 2.94
C GLU A 30 -9.07 11.53 2.75
N GLY A 31 -8.40 12.47 2.06
CA GLY A 31 -6.94 12.43 1.88
C GLY A 31 -6.19 12.51 3.21
N ARG A 32 -6.60 13.42 4.10
CA ARG A 32 -6.02 13.56 5.45
C ARG A 32 -6.25 12.31 6.30
N ILE A 33 -7.42 11.68 6.16
CA ILE A 33 -7.73 10.42 6.86
C ILE A 33 -6.85 9.29 6.34
N LEU A 34 -6.66 9.16 5.02
CA LEU A 34 -5.76 8.16 4.43
C LEU A 34 -4.32 8.33 4.91
N LYS A 35 -3.78 9.56 4.88
CA LYS A 35 -2.43 9.87 5.37
C LYS A 35 -2.25 9.45 6.83
N ARG A 36 -3.18 9.84 7.70
CA ARG A 36 -3.15 9.46 9.12
C ARG A 36 -3.27 7.96 9.34
N ALA A 37 -4.10 7.27 8.56
CA ALA A 37 -4.22 5.82 8.63
C ALA A 37 -2.90 5.13 8.24
N PHE A 38 -2.21 5.64 7.22
CA PHE A 38 -0.90 5.15 6.80
C PHE A 38 0.19 5.42 7.84
N SER A 39 0.26 6.64 8.39
CA SER A 39 1.20 6.97 9.47
C SER A 39 0.98 6.10 10.70
N LYS A 40 -0.28 5.81 11.05
CA LYS A 40 -0.62 4.90 12.15
C LYS A 40 -0.16 3.46 11.86
N LEU A 41 -0.37 2.96 10.64
CA LEU A 41 0.07 1.62 10.22
C LEU A 41 1.61 1.50 10.26
N LYS A 42 2.32 2.51 9.74
CA LYS A 42 3.78 2.53 9.76
C LYS A 42 4.32 2.60 11.19
N LEU A 43 3.73 3.43 12.03
CA LEU A 43 4.06 3.50 13.46
C LEU A 43 3.79 2.17 14.18
N GLU A 44 2.66 1.52 13.90
CA GLU A 44 2.33 0.19 14.44
C GLU A 44 3.38 -0.84 14.03
N HIS A 45 3.79 -0.86 12.76
CA HIS A 45 4.85 -1.75 12.29
C HIS A 45 6.20 -1.48 12.99
N VAL A 46 6.59 -0.21 13.14
CA VAL A 46 7.81 0.18 13.86
C VAL A 46 7.74 -0.24 15.34
N VAL A 47 6.58 -0.09 16.00
CA VAL A 47 6.40 -0.43 17.41
C VAL A 47 6.35 -1.96 17.62
N ILE A 48 5.68 -2.71 16.76
CA ILE A 48 5.66 -4.18 16.81
C ILE A 48 7.06 -4.74 16.56
N GLY A 49 7.80 -4.16 15.59
CA GLY A 49 9.21 -4.45 15.39
C GLY A 49 10.02 -4.23 16.68
N LYS A 50 9.85 -3.09 17.36
CA LYS A 50 10.50 -2.83 18.66
C LYS A 50 10.16 -3.85 19.76
N GLY A 51 9.01 -4.52 19.70
CA GLY A 51 8.61 -5.57 20.63
C GLY A 51 9.37 -6.90 20.47
N GLN A 52 9.92 -7.16 19.28
CA GLN A 52 10.74 -8.36 19.00
C GLN A 52 12.25 -8.12 19.19
N PHE A 53 12.68 -6.86 19.27
CA PHE A 53 14.10 -6.48 19.38
C PHE A 53 14.47 -6.07 20.81
N LYS A 54 14.67 -7.07 21.67
CA LYS A 54 15.53 -6.90 22.86
C LYS A 54 17.03 -6.93 22.51
N GLN A 55 17.37 -6.97 21.21
CA GLN A 55 18.72 -7.13 20.70
C GLN A 55 19.01 -6.01 19.69
N GLU A 56 20.06 -5.25 19.97
CA GLU A 56 20.71 -4.24 19.11
C GLU A 56 20.06 -2.85 18.95
N ARG A 57 20.48 -1.96 19.84
CA ARG A 57 20.50 -0.49 19.71
C ARG A 57 21.43 -0.03 18.57
N ILE A 58 21.18 -0.39 17.32
CA ILE A 58 22.03 0.07 16.19
C ILE A 58 21.27 0.96 15.18
N MET A 59 19.94 1.04 15.22
CA MET A 59 19.15 1.90 14.31
C MET A 59 18.55 3.13 15.01
N GLY A 60 19.39 3.94 15.64
CA GLY A 60 18.95 5.14 16.38
C GLY A 60 18.61 6.35 15.50
N ASP A 61 19.35 6.56 14.40
CA ASP A 61 19.37 7.85 13.69
C ASP A 61 18.40 7.88 12.49
N ALA A 62 18.45 6.87 11.62
CA ALA A 62 17.58 6.77 10.43
C ALA A 62 16.08 6.60 10.77
N MET A 63 15.76 6.06 11.95
CA MET A 63 14.37 5.87 12.38
C MET A 63 13.77 7.14 12.99
N GLU A 64 14.60 8.03 13.55
CA GLU A 64 14.13 9.30 14.12
C GLU A 64 13.77 10.29 13.01
N GLU A 65 14.58 10.35 11.95
CA GLU A 65 14.29 11.15 10.75
C GLU A 65 13.00 10.69 10.05
N ASP A 66 12.81 9.38 9.89
CA ASP A 66 11.59 8.82 9.27
C ASP A 66 10.33 9.05 10.14
N LEU A 67 10.49 9.07 11.47
CA LEU A 67 9.41 9.43 12.39
C LEU A 67 9.10 10.93 12.37
N LEU A 68 10.13 11.78 12.28
CA LEU A 68 10.00 13.23 12.11
C LEU A 68 9.31 13.59 10.79
N ALA A 69 9.64 12.88 9.70
CA ALA A 69 8.99 13.03 8.41
C ALA A 69 7.50 12.66 8.46
N LEU A 70 7.13 11.61 9.20
CA LEU A 70 5.71 11.25 9.44
C LEU A 70 4.95 12.25 10.31
N LEU A 71 5.66 13.01 11.15
CA LEU A 71 5.10 14.04 12.04
C LEU A 71 4.96 15.39 11.35
N ARG A 72 5.78 15.67 10.33
CA ARG A 72 5.58 16.80 9.43
C ARG A 72 4.43 16.45 8.48
N ASP A 73 3.22 16.80 8.87
CA ASP A 73 2.03 16.88 7.99
C ASP A 73 2.30 17.98 6.91
N GLU A 74 3.24 17.77 6.00
CA GLU A 74 3.43 18.63 4.83
C GLU A 74 2.33 18.30 3.80
N GLU A 75 1.65 19.33 3.29
CA GLU A 75 0.67 19.19 2.22
C GLU A 75 1.42 18.89 0.92
N ASP A 76 1.17 17.70 0.36
CA ASP A 76 1.84 17.29 -0.88
C ASP A 76 1.22 18.05 -2.06
N GLU A 77 2.01 18.28 -3.12
CA GLU A 77 1.48 18.85 -4.38
C GLU A 77 0.35 17.99 -4.98
N GLU A 78 0.31 16.70 -4.64
CA GLU A 78 -0.77 15.77 -4.98
C GLU A 78 -2.11 16.15 -4.33
N ASP A 79 -2.10 16.73 -3.12
CA ASP A 79 -3.33 17.21 -2.45
C ASP A 79 -3.92 18.43 -3.17
N LYS A 80 -3.08 19.18 -3.91
CA LYS A 80 -3.48 20.36 -4.69
C LYS A 80 -4.03 19.99 -6.06
N MET A 81 -3.85 18.75 -6.50
CA MET A 81 -4.26 18.28 -7.82
C MET A 81 -5.79 18.27 -7.92
N ILE A 82 -6.34 19.08 -8.84
CA ILE A 82 -7.78 19.15 -9.08
C ILE A 82 -8.19 17.92 -9.90
N GLN A 83 -9.22 17.22 -9.43
CA GLN A 83 -9.79 16.06 -10.11
C GLN A 83 -10.24 16.45 -11.53
N ARG A 84 -9.53 15.92 -12.53
CA ARG A 84 -9.94 15.95 -13.94
C ARG A 84 -10.70 14.67 -14.26
N ASP A 85 -11.56 14.72 -15.27
CA ASP A 85 -12.21 13.53 -15.79
C ASP A 85 -11.15 12.49 -16.19
N ILE A 86 -11.31 11.25 -15.73
CA ILE A 86 -10.39 10.15 -16.01
C ILE A 86 -10.55 9.79 -17.49
N SER A 87 -9.45 9.84 -18.26
CA SER A 87 -9.49 9.44 -19.66
C SER A 87 -9.66 7.91 -19.79
N GLU A 88 -10.23 7.45 -20.90
CA GLU A 88 -10.37 6.00 -21.17
C GLU A 88 -9.01 5.29 -21.21
N GLU A 89 -7.96 5.99 -21.65
CA GLU A 89 -6.58 5.51 -21.64
C GLU A 89 -6.04 5.31 -20.21
N ASP A 90 -6.32 6.25 -19.30
CA ASP A 90 -5.91 6.13 -17.89
C ASP A 90 -6.69 5.01 -17.20
N LEU A 91 -7.95 4.82 -17.55
CA LEU A 91 -8.76 3.71 -17.05
C LEU A 91 -8.22 2.36 -17.51
N GLU A 92 -7.83 2.24 -18.78
CA GLU A 92 -7.23 1.03 -19.32
C GLU A 92 -5.90 0.69 -18.63
N LYS A 93 -5.04 1.68 -18.36
CA LYS A 93 -3.81 1.50 -17.58
C LYS A 93 -4.07 1.00 -16.16
N VAL A 94 -5.09 1.54 -15.48
CA VAL A 94 -5.46 1.14 -14.12
C VAL A 94 -6.07 -0.26 -14.08
N LEU A 95 -6.79 -0.65 -15.14
CA LEU A 95 -7.45 -1.95 -15.28
C LEU A 95 -6.55 -3.04 -15.85
N ASP A 96 -5.39 -2.70 -16.42
CA ASP A 96 -4.45 -3.70 -16.89
C ASP A 96 -3.98 -4.55 -15.69
N ARG A 97 -4.16 -5.86 -15.81
CA ARG A 97 -3.80 -6.87 -14.79
C ARG A 97 -2.64 -7.74 -15.25
N SER A 98 -2.04 -7.44 -16.40
CA SER A 98 -0.92 -8.19 -16.97
C SER A 98 0.20 -8.42 -15.96
N TYR A 99 0.53 -7.41 -15.15
CA TYR A 99 1.56 -7.48 -14.11
C TYR A 99 1.23 -8.40 -12.92
N LEU A 100 -0.04 -8.73 -12.70
CA LEU A 100 -0.49 -9.63 -11.63
C LEU A 100 -0.53 -11.10 -12.07
N VAL A 101 -0.52 -11.34 -13.38
CA VAL A 101 -0.41 -12.69 -13.94
C VAL A 101 1.07 -13.05 -13.98
N VAL A 102 1.61 -13.41 -12.81
CA VAL A 102 2.82 -14.24 -12.78
C VAL A 102 2.38 -15.59 -13.33
N THR A 103 2.59 -15.80 -14.63
CA THR A 103 2.66 -17.17 -15.14
C THR A 103 3.77 -17.84 -14.35
N PRO A 104 3.57 -19.04 -13.77
CA PRO A 104 4.67 -19.80 -13.22
C PRO A 104 5.54 -20.18 -14.43
N SER A 105 6.53 -19.35 -14.73
CA SER A 105 7.64 -19.68 -15.61
C SER A 105 8.42 -20.81 -14.93
N GLY A 106 8.01 -22.05 -15.21
CA GLY A 106 8.60 -23.25 -14.58
C GLY A 106 7.90 -24.59 -14.84
N GLU A 107 7.00 -24.72 -15.80
CA GLU A 107 6.70 -26.05 -16.36
C GLU A 107 7.67 -26.26 -17.54
N GLU A 108 8.90 -26.67 -17.21
CA GLU A 108 9.77 -27.30 -18.19
C GLU A 108 9.07 -28.59 -18.65
N ASP A 109 8.77 -28.63 -19.94
CA ASP A 109 8.38 -29.82 -20.70
C ASP A 109 9.39 -30.95 -20.45
N ASN A 110 9.17 -31.75 -19.41
CA ASN A 110 9.79 -33.07 -19.29
C ASN A 110 9.02 -34.03 -20.21
N ASN A 111 9.27 -33.88 -21.51
CA ASN A 111 9.00 -34.92 -22.49
C ASN A 111 10.20 -35.87 -22.53
N ALA A 112 10.08 -36.99 -21.82
CA ALA A 112 10.88 -38.20 -21.99
C ALA A 112 9.97 -39.42 -21.83
#